data_AF-A0A167E9S7-F1
#
_entry.id   AF-A0A167E9S7-F1
#
_cell.length_a   1.000
_cell.length_b   1.000
_cell.length_c   1.000
_cell.angle_alpha   90.00
_cell.angle_beta   90.00
_cell.angle_gamma   90.00
#
_symmetry.space_group_name_H-M   'P 1'
#
loop_
_entity.id
_entity.type
_entity.pdbx_description
1 polymer ?
#
loop_
_entity_poly.entity_id
_entity_poly.type
_entity_poly.pdbx_seq_one_letter_code
_entity_poly.pdbx_strand_id
1 'polypeptide(L)' 'MGTLKGFDALMNLVLDDVQETVRDEDGNESTRPLGLVVVRGTLLVLISPVDGSEEIANPFAQPDDE' A
#
# COMPACT_ATOMS: atom_id res chain seq x y z
N MET A 1 3.89 -0.27 -2.35
CA MET A 1 4.02 -1.75 -2.37
C MET A 1 5.49 -2.14 -2.32
N GLY A 2 5.84 -3.30 -1.78
CA GLY A 2 7.21 -3.80 -1.75
C GLY A 2 7.28 -5.26 -1.28
N THR A 3 8.39 -5.94 -1.55
CA THR A 3 8.60 -7.34 -1.18
C THR A 3 9.20 -7.43 0.23
N LEU A 4 8.50 -8.06 1.17
CA LEU A 4 9.00 -8.28 2.52
C LEU A 4 10.21 -9.22 2.52
N LYS A 5 11.36 -8.74 3.01
CA LYS A 5 12.60 -9.51 3.15
C LYS A 5 12.90 -9.90 4.60
N GLY A 6 12.42 -9.12 5.57
CA GLY A 6 12.64 -9.39 6.99
C GLY A 6 11.90 -8.41 7.88
N PHE A 7 11.80 -8.74 9.17
CA PHE A 7 11.17 -7.91 10.19
C PHE A 7 11.75 -8.18 11.57
N ASP A 8 11.49 -7.30 12.54
CA ASP A 8 11.81 -7.49 13.95
C ASP A 8 10.56 -7.47 14.86
N ALA A 9 10.76 -7.71 16.16
CA ALA A 9 9.67 -7.74 17.15
C ALA A 9 9.03 -6.36 17.42
N LEU A 10 9.66 -5.28 16.96
CA LEU A 10 9.13 -3.91 17.03
C LEU A 10 8.43 -3.51 15.73
N MET A 11 8.20 -4.46 14.83
CA MET A 11 7.54 -4.28 13.54
C MET A 11 8.30 -3.35 12.58
N ASN A 12 9.61 -3.19 12.75
CA ASN A 12 10.41 -2.60 11.67
C ASN A 12 10.52 -3.63 10.53
N LEU A 13 10.38 -3.17 9.29
CA LEU A 13 10.36 -4.06 8.11
C LEU A 13 11.51 -3.72 7.18
N VAL A 14 12.09 -4.74 6.56
CA VAL A 14 12.97 -4.61 5.40
C VAL A 14 12.17 -4.96 4.17
N LEU A 15 11.95 -3.99 3.29
CA LEU A 15 11.22 -4.15 2.04
C LEU A 15 12.14 -3.89 0.85
N ASP A 16 12.02 -4.71 -0.18
CA ASP A 16 12.76 -4.58 -1.44
C ASP A 16 11.81 -4.22 -2.59
N ASP A 17 12.35 -3.70 -3.69
CA ASP A 17 11.60 -3.24 -4.86
C ASP A 17 10.41 -2.32 -4.51
N VAL A 18 10.61 -1.43 -3.53
CA VAL A 18 9.53 -0.60 -3.01
C VAL A 18 9.09 0.45 -4.03
N GLN A 19 7.78 0.54 -4.26
CA GLN A 19 7.12 1.65 -4.92
C GLN A 19 6.22 2.37 -3.91
N GLU A 20 6.43 3.68 -3.75
CA GLU A 20 5.60 4.54 -2.91
C GLU A 20 4.53 5.21 -3.77
N THR A 21 3.28 5.15 -3.32
CA THR A 21 2.17 5.93 -3.88
C THR A 21 1.97 7.18 -3.04
N VAL A 22 2.03 8.35 -3.66
CA VAL A 22 1.81 9.65 -3.03
C VAL A 22 0.56 10.27 -3.64
N ARG A 23 -0.31 10.81 -2.78
CA ARG A 23 -1.50 11.56 -3.17
C ARG A 23 -1.29 13.04 -2.85
N ASP A 24 -1.57 13.92 -3.80
CA ASP A 24 -1.52 15.37 -3.61
C ASP A 24 -2.82 15.96 -3.02
N GLU A 25 -2.89 17.27 -2.87
CA GLU A 25 -4.05 17.98 -2.33
C GLU A 25 -5.29 17.91 -3.25
N ASP A 26 -5.06 17.73 -4.55
CA ASP A 26 -6.10 17.61 -5.58
C ASP A 26 -6.59 16.16 -5.73
N GLY A 27 -5.97 15.22 -5.01
CA GLY A 27 -6.31 13.80 -5.01
C GLY A 27 -5.63 12.99 -6.13
N ASN A 28 -4.71 13.59 -6.89
CA ASN A 28 -3.97 12.87 -7.92
C ASN A 28 -2.95 11.94 -7.27
N GLU A 29 -2.83 10.74 -7.82
CA GLU A 29 -1.86 9.75 -7.38
C GLU A 29 -0.64 9.72 -8.29
N SER A 30 0.53 9.61 -7.68
CA SER A 30 1.79 9.38 -8.37
C SER A 30 2.58 8.27 -7.67
N THR A 31 3.32 7.49 -8.45
CA THR A 31 4.18 6.43 -7.93
C THR A 31 5.65 6.77 -8.14
N ARG A 32 6.49 6.45 -7.17
CA ARG A 32 7.96 6.56 -7.29
C ARG A 32 8.69 5.34 -6.73
N PRO A 33 9.78 4.88 -7.38
CA PRO A 33 10.58 3.78 -6.86
C PRO A 33 11.48 4.26 -5.72
N LEU A 34 11.61 3.44 -4.68
CA LEU A 34 12.52 3.65 -3.55
C LEU A 34 13.59 2.55 -3.41
N GLY A 35 13.40 1.39 -4.06
CA GLY A 35 14.34 0.26 -3.96
C GLY A 35 14.27 -0.45 -2.61
N LEU A 36 15.42 -0.67 -1.97
CA LEU A 36 15.54 -1.30 -0.65
C LEU A 36 15.31 -0.27 0.47
N VAL A 37 14.31 -0.50 1.31
CA VAL A 37 13.87 0.43 2.37
C VAL A 37 13.72 -0.28 3.71
N VAL A 38 14.02 0.45 4.79
CA VAL A 38 13.64 0.06 6.15
C VAL A 38 12.43 0.89 6.60
N VAL A 39 11.31 0.22 6.87
CA VAL A 39 10.08 0.85 7.37
C VAL A 39 10.10 0.86 8.90
N ARG A 40 9.77 2.01 9.51
CA ARG A 40 9.70 2.14 10.98
C ARG A 40 8.36 1.66 11.52
N GLY A 41 8.40 0.65 12.39
CA GLY A 41 7.21 0.02 12.95
C GLY A 41 6.30 0.97 13.73
N THR A 42 6.87 1.98 14.37
CA THR A 42 6.12 2.99 15.14
C THR A 42 5.18 3.86 14.31
N LEU A 43 5.39 3.92 12.98
CA LEU A 43 4.56 4.71 12.06
C LEU A 43 3.64 3.82 11.20
N LEU A 44 3.73 2.49 11.35
CA LEU A 44 2.91 1.55 10.60
C LEU A 44 1.48 1.53 11.16
N VAL A 45 0.51 1.68 10.26
CA VAL A 45 -0.93 1.63 10.60
C VAL A 45 -1.58 0.37 10.04
N LEU A 46 -1.21 -0.05 8.83
CA LEU A 46 -1.78 -1.21 8.15
C LEU A 46 -0.70 -1.95 7.36
N ILE A 47 -0.80 -3.29 7.34
CA ILE A 47 -0.08 -4.18 6.44
C ILE A 47 -1.09 -5.16 5.86
N SER A 48 -1.11 -5.32 4.55
CA SER A 48 -1.93 -6.32 3.86
C SER A 48 -1.12 -7.01 2.76
N PRO A 49 -1.34 -8.32 2.52
CA PRO A 49 -0.80 -8.97 1.33
C PRO A 49 -1.40 -8.33 0.07
N VAL A 50 -0.59 -8.23 -0.98
CA VAL A 50 -1.07 -7.76 -2.30
C VAL A 50 -1.83 -8.88 -3.02
N ASP A 51 -1.38 -10.12 -2.87
CA ASP A 51 -2.05 -11.26 -3.46
C ASP A 51 -3.44 -11.45 -2.83
N GLY A 52 -4.46 -11.58 -3.68
CA GLY A 52 -5.87 -11.61 -3.29
C GLY A 52 -6.49 -10.24 -2.99
N SER A 53 -5.76 -9.12 -3.16
CA SER A 53 -6.34 -7.77 -3.09
C SER A 53 -6.66 -7.25 -4.49
N GLU A 54 -7.85 -6.70 -4.66
CA GLU A 54 -8.27 -6.04 -5.88
C GLU A 54 -9.12 -4.81 -5.55
N GLU A 55 -9.03 -3.79 -6.40
CA GLU A 55 -9.96 -2.67 -6.35
C GLU A 55 -11.28 -3.11 -6.97
N ILE A 56 -12.37 -2.83 -6.28
CA ILE A 56 -13.72 -3.17 -6.72
C ILE A 56 -14.58 -1.92 -6.87
N ALA A 57 -15.55 -1.98 -7.77
CA ALA A 57 -16.63 -1.01 -7.80
C ALA A 57 -17.39 -1.04 -6.46
N ASN A 58 -18.07 0.06 -6.13
CA ASN A 58 -18.90 0.12 -4.93
C ASN A 58 -19.90 -1.06 -4.91
N PRO A 59 -19.78 -2.01 -3.97
CA PRO A 59 -20.62 -3.21 -3.96
C PRO A 59 -22.07 -2.93 -3.54
N PHE A 60 -22.38 -1.68 -3.16
CA PHE A 60 -23.70 -1.20 -2.78
C PHE A 60 -24.30 -0.21 -3.78
N ALA A 61 -23.66 0.01 -4.94
CA ALA A 61 -24.28 0.80 -6.00
C ALA A 61 -25.60 0.12 -6.40
N GLN A 62 -26.69 0.89 -6.38
CA GLN A 62 -27.96 0.40 -6.92
C GLN A 62 -27.79 0.23 -8.43
N PRO A 63 -28.38 -0.80 -9.06
CA PRO A 63 -28.44 -0.85 -10.51
C PRO A 63 -29.12 0.43 -11.00
N ASP A 64 -28.55 1.08 -12.02
CA ASP A 64 -29.19 2.23 -12.64
C ASP A 64 -30.58 1.78 -13.15
N ASP A 65 -31.65 2.33 -12.57
CA ASP A 65 -32.99 2.22 -13.16
C ASP A 65 -32.96 3.01 -14.49
N GLU A 66 -33.18 2.32 -15.61
CA GLU A 66 -33.14 2.84 -17.01
C GLU A 66 -33.63 4.28 -17.23
#